data_AF-E2C081-F1
#
_entry.id   AF-E2C081-F1
#
_cell.length_a   1.000
_cell.length_b   1.000
_cell.length_c   1.000
_cell.angle_alpha   90.00
_cell.angle_beta   90.00
_cell.angle_gamma   90.00
#
_symmetry.space_group_name_H-M   'P 1'
#
loop_
_entity.id
_entity.type
_entity.pdbx_description
1 polymer ?
#
loop_
_entity_poly.entity_id
_entity_poly.type
_entity_poly.pdbx_seq_one_letter_code
_entity_poly.pdbx_strand_id
1 'polypeptide(L)'
;MRIKIQTIPLLIFGFMAVGKYGNLILREGQIKRCLKHIEEDWKNVISLDARNTMIQSAKTGRRLVALCGTFMYGSGLSFRSILPLFKGKIVTAQNVTLKPLPCPGYFFSLDAQVSPTYEMIFAMQFFSGLVTFSITTGVCGLTAVFVMHACGQLQILINLMRHLVKEQWDEGRNVDRKLAEMVEYHIRIRR
;
A
#
# COMPACT_ATOMS: atom_id res chain seq x y z
N MET A 1 -7.83 -21.07 -39.76
CA MET A 1 -7.19 -21.55 -38.51
C MET A 1 -6.21 -20.54 -37.90
N ARG A 2 -5.40 -19.80 -38.68
CA ARG A 2 -4.48 -18.75 -38.18
C ARG A 2 -5.13 -17.67 -37.28
N ILE A 3 -6.32 -17.18 -37.64
CA ILE A 3 -7.02 -16.12 -36.87
C ILE A 3 -7.33 -16.57 -35.43
N LYS A 4 -7.73 -17.84 -35.24
CA LYS A 4 -8.03 -18.39 -33.90
C LYS A 4 -6.78 -18.44 -33.00
N ILE A 5 -5.60 -18.69 -33.55
CA ILE A 5 -4.33 -18.74 -32.80
C ILE A 5 -3.88 -17.33 -32.40
N GLN A 6 -4.19 -16.32 -33.23
CA GLN A 6 -3.80 -14.93 -33.04
C GLN A 6 -4.63 -14.18 -31.97
N THR A 7 -5.87 -14.59 -31.73
CA THR A 7 -6.73 -14.02 -30.68
C THR A 7 -6.45 -14.58 -29.28
N ILE A 8 -5.76 -15.71 -29.16
CA ILE A 8 -5.50 -16.37 -27.87
C ILE A 8 -4.73 -15.46 -26.89
N PRO A 9 -3.65 -14.76 -27.29
CA PRO A 9 -2.94 -13.86 -26.38
C PRO A 9 -3.85 -12.72 -25.88
N LEU A 10 -4.62 -12.10 -26.78
CA LEU A 10 -5.57 -11.03 -26.45
C LEU A 10 -6.62 -11.49 -25.44
N LEU A 11 -7.15 -12.70 -25.62
CA LEU A 11 -8.11 -13.30 -24.70
C LEU A 11 -7.50 -13.62 -23.34
N ILE A 12 -6.27 -14.15 -23.29
CA ILE A 12 -5.53 -14.39 -22.04
C ILE A 12 -5.26 -13.07 -21.30
N PHE A 13 -4.88 -12.01 -22.02
CA PHE A 13 -4.67 -10.68 -21.45
C PHE A 13 -5.97 -10.07 -20.91
N GLY A 14 -7.06 -10.15 -21.67
CA GLY A 14 -8.39 -9.73 -21.21
C GLY A 14 -8.83 -10.48 -19.96
N PHE A 15 -8.64 -11.81 -19.95
CA PHE A 15 -8.95 -12.64 -18.79
C PHE A 15 -8.10 -12.29 -17.56
N MET A 16 -6.82 -11.99 -17.74
CA MET A 16 -5.97 -11.49 -16.64
C MET A 16 -6.45 -10.13 -16.10
N ALA A 17 -6.81 -9.19 -16.98
CA ALA A 17 -7.31 -7.88 -16.55
C ALA A 17 -8.64 -8.01 -15.77
N VAL A 18 -9.57 -8.82 -16.28
CA VAL A 18 -10.85 -9.11 -15.62
C VAL A 18 -10.63 -9.88 -14.31
N GLY A 19 -9.72 -10.86 -14.29
CA GLY A 19 -9.40 -11.63 -13.08
C GLY A 19 -8.78 -10.77 -11.98
N LYS A 20 -7.94 -9.79 -12.33
CA LYS A 20 -7.38 -8.83 -11.36
C LYS A 20 -8.45 -7.86 -10.85
N TYR A 21 -9.28 -7.32 -11.74
CA TYR A 21 -10.40 -6.46 -11.34
C TYR A 21 -11.42 -7.21 -10.47
N GLY A 22 -11.70 -8.46 -10.81
CA GLY A 22 -12.53 -9.37 -10.01
C GLY A 22 -11.93 -9.63 -8.63
N ASN A 23 -10.62 -9.85 -8.50
CA ASN A 23 -9.96 -9.96 -7.20
C ASN A 23 -10.08 -8.70 -6.34
N LEU A 24 -10.03 -7.52 -6.96
CA LEU A 24 -10.23 -6.24 -6.26
C LEU A 24 -11.66 -6.13 -5.72
N ILE A 25 -12.66 -6.42 -6.56
CA ILE A 25 -14.08 -6.42 -6.16
C ILE A 25 -14.34 -7.45 -5.06
N LEU A 26 -13.80 -8.67 -5.18
CA LEU A 26 -13.97 -9.71 -4.16
C LEU A 26 -13.38 -9.32 -2.80
N ARG A 27 -12.31 -8.53 -2.78
CA ARG A 27 -11.68 -8.05 -1.53
C ARG A 27 -12.23 -6.71 -1.05
N GLU A 28 -13.02 -5.99 -1.86
CA GLU A 28 -13.59 -4.68 -1.53
C GLU A 28 -14.33 -4.70 -0.19
N GLY A 29 -15.13 -5.73 0.06
CA GLY A 29 -15.87 -5.87 1.32
C GLY A 29 -14.94 -6.00 2.55
N GLN A 30 -13.80 -6.67 2.43
CA GLN A 30 -12.81 -6.75 3.52
C GLN A 30 -12.10 -5.42 3.72
N ILE A 31 -11.68 -4.77 2.63
CA ILE A 31 -11.03 -3.45 2.65
C ILE A 31 -11.94 -2.41 3.30
N LYS A 32 -13.22 -2.39 2.91
CA LYS A 32 -14.23 -1.48 3.45
C LYS A 32 -14.46 -1.69 4.95
N ARG A 33 -14.55 -2.94 5.40
CA ARG A 33 -14.65 -3.25 6.84
C ARG A 33 -13.42 -2.76 7.61
N CYS A 34 -12.23 -2.97 7.08
CA CYS A 34 -11.00 -2.57 7.75
C CYS A 34 -10.84 -1.03 7.81
N LEU A 35 -11.18 -0.34 6.72
CA LEU A 35 -11.24 1.13 6.70
C LEU A 35 -12.26 1.68 7.69
N LYS A 36 -13.43 1.04 7.80
CA LYS A 36 -14.45 1.42 8.78
C LYS A 36 -13.92 1.28 10.21
N HIS A 37 -13.18 0.22 10.50
CA HIS A 37 -12.57 0.02 11.82
C HIS A 37 -11.56 1.11 12.16
N ILE A 38 -10.71 1.49 11.20
CA ILE A 38 -9.76 2.61 11.37
C ILE A 38 -10.49 3.93 11.61
N GLU A 39 -11.60 4.16 10.91
CA GLU A 39 -12.42 5.35 11.10
C GLU A 39 -13.07 5.38 12.50
N GLU A 40 -13.60 4.24 12.95
CA GLU A 40 -14.18 4.08 14.29
C GLU A 40 -13.11 4.31 15.37
N ASP A 41 -11.93 3.70 15.24
CA ASP A 41 -10.78 3.93 16.12
C ASP A 41 -10.41 5.41 16.18
N TRP A 42 -10.39 6.08 15.02
CA TRP A 42 -10.04 7.49 14.97
C TRP A 42 -11.04 8.38 15.70
N LYS A 43 -12.34 8.07 15.60
CA LYS A 43 -13.41 8.80 16.30
C LYS A 43 -13.38 8.57 17.80
N ASN A 44 -12.96 7.39 18.24
CA ASN A 44 -12.94 7.00 19.65
C ASN A 44 -11.68 7.44 20.40
N VAL A 45 -10.73 8.13 19.75
CA VAL A 45 -9.55 8.64 20.44
C VAL A 45 -9.87 9.87 21.28
N ILE A 46 -9.82 9.68 22.60
CA ILE A 46 -10.13 10.71 23.60
C ILE A 46 -8.86 11.44 24.07
N SER A 47 -7.71 10.77 24.14
CA SER A 47 -6.48 11.38 24.67
C SER A 47 -5.72 12.18 23.62
N LEU A 48 -5.19 13.36 24.01
CA LEU A 48 -4.38 14.22 23.12
C LEU A 48 -3.09 13.53 22.66
N ASP A 49 -2.44 12.75 23.54
CA ASP A 49 -1.23 12.01 23.22
C ASP A 49 -1.50 10.88 22.20
N ALA A 50 -2.61 10.16 22.38
CA ALA A 50 -3.04 9.14 21.43
C ALA A 50 -3.38 9.75 20.07
N ARG A 51 -4.05 10.91 20.06
CA ARG A 51 -4.36 11.63 18.82
C ARG A 51 -3.09 12.06 18.08
N ASN A 52 -2.10 12.60 18.79
CA ASN A 52 -0.82 12.98 18.18
C ASN A 52 -0.09 11.76 17.60
N THR A 53 -0.09 10.63 18.33
CA THR A 53 0.52 9.38 17.88
C THR A 53 -0.13 8.85 16.60
N MET A 54 -1.46 8.83 16.53
CA MET A 54 -2.17 8.42 15.32
C MET A 54 -1.92 9.38 14.14
N ILE A 55 -1.81 10.69 14.37
CA ILE A 55 -1.46 11.67 13.31
C ILE A 55 -0.07 11.38 12.74
N GLN A 56 0.91 11.07 13.59
CA GLN A 56 2.25 10.70 13.13
C GLN A 56 2.24 9.40 12.34
N SER A 57 1.53 8.39 12.84
CA SER A 57 1.32 7.12 12.13
C SER A 57 0.71 7.36 10.73
N ALA A 58 -0.36 8.15 10.64
CA ALA A 58 -1.01 8.48 9.38
C ALA A 58 -0.09 9.25 8.42
N LYS A 59 0.75 10.16 8.93
CA LYS A 59 1.74 10.89 8.12
C LYS A 59 2.80 9.96 7.54
N THR A 60 3.31 9.04 8.34
CA THR A 60 4.27 8.02 7.90
C THR A 60 3.63 7.06 6.90
N GLY A 61 2.40 6.60 7.16
CA GLY A 61 1.63 5.79 6.23
C GLY A 61 1.44 6.47 4.87
N ARG A 62 1.06 7.76 4.85
CA ARG A 62 0.97 8.55 3.61
C ARG A 62 2.29 8.62 2.84
N ARG A 63 3.42 8.79 3.55
CA ARG A 63 4.75 8.78 2.91
C ARG A 63 5.08 7.42 2.31
N LEU A 64 4.80 6.33 3.01
CA LEU A 64 5.01 4.98 2.50
C LEU A 64 4.15 4.69 1.26
N VAL A 65 2.88 5.10 1.27
CA VAL A 65 1.98 4.99 0.10
C VAL A 65 2.54 5.78 -1.08
N ALA A 66 3.00 7.02 -0.85
CA ALA A 66 3.59 7.84 -1.89
C ALA A 66 4.86 7.22 -2.47
N LEU A 67 5.75 6.68 -1.64
CA LEU A 67 6.95 5.97 -2.06
C LEU A 67 6.63 4.69 -2.85
N CYS A 68 5.63 3.92 -2.41
CA CYS A 68 5.19 2.73 -3.13
C CYS A 68 4.62 3.12 -4.51
N GLY A 69 3.82 4.19 -4.56
CA GLY A 69 3.32 4.75 -5.81
C GLY A 69 4.44 5.18 -6.76
N THR A 70 5.37 6.02 -6.30
CA THR A 70 6.47 6.50 -7.14
C THR A 70 7.36 5.38 -7.66
N PHE A 71 7.64 4.36 -6.83
CA PHE A 71 8.43 3.20 -7.25
C PHE A 71 7.69 2.34 -8.28
N MET A 72 6.39 2.10 -8.08
CA MET A 72 5.58 1.27 -8.98
C MET A 72 5.33 1.95 -10.32
N TYR A 73 4.93 3.22 -10.32
CA TYR A 73 4.77 3.98 -11.57
C TYR A 73 6.12 4.27 -12.24
N GLY A 74 7.17 4.54 -11.45
CA GLY A 74 8.53 4.74 -11.92
C GLY A 74 9.11 3.50 -12.60
N SER A 75 8.93 2.31 -12.02
CA SER A 75 9.35 1.04 -12.65
C SER A 75 8.56 0.76 -13.93
N GLY A 76 7.25 1.06 -13.96
CA GLY A 76 6.42 0.96 -15.16
C GLY A 76 6.91 1.86 -16.31
N LEU A 77 7.24 3.12 -16.00
CA LEU A 77 7.78 4.08 -16.96
C LEU A 77 9.20 3.69 -17.41
N SER A 78 10.06 3.29 -16.48
CA SER A 78 11.42 2.83 -16.80
C SER A 78 11.38 1.60 -17.70
N PHE A 79 10.55 0.59 -17.41
CA PHE A 79 10.40 -0.57 -18.28
C PHE A 79 9.91 -0.18 -19.68
N ARG A 80 8.94 0.74 -19.77
CA ARG A 80 8.39 1.25 -21.05
C ARG A 80 9.38 2.07 -21.87
N SER A 81 10.31 2.78 -21.23
CA SER A 81 11.30 3.63 -21.89
C SER A 81 12.59 2.88 -22.22
N ILE A 82 13.02 1.97 -21.35
CA ILE A 82 14.24 1.17 -21.50
C ILE A 82 14.06 0.14 -22.62
N LEU A 83 12.92 -0.56 -22.69
CA LEU A 83 12.70 -1.57 -23.74
C LEU A 83 12.83 -1.06 -25.18
N PRO A 84 12.24 0.09 -25.58
CA PRO A 84 12.41 0.63 -26.93
C PRO A 84 13.80 1.23 -27.17
N LEU A 85 14.50 1.72 -26.14
CA LEU A 85 15.87 2.22 -26.25
C LEU A 85 16.90 1.10 -26.44
N PHE A 86 16.77 -0.01 -25.71
CA PHE A 86 17.69 -1.16 -25.83
C PHE A 86 17.43 -2.02 -27.07
N LYS A 87 16.19 -2.04 -27.61
CA LYS A 87 15.90 -2.82 -28.82
C LYS A 87 16.37 -2.17 -30.13
N GLY A 88 16.68 -0.87 -30.13
CA GLY A 88 17.06 -0.14 -31.35
C GLY A 88 15.94 -0.12 -32.40
N LYS A 89 15.93 0.91 -33.26
CA LYS A 89 15.12 0.85 -34.48
C LYS A 89 15.77 -0.15 -35.43
N ILE A 90 15.17 -1.34 -35.60
CA ILE A 90 15.59 -2.27 -36.65
C ILE A 90 15.03 -1.73 -37.97
N VAL A 91 15.86 -0.99 -38.72
CA VAL A 91 15.57 -0.64 -40.11
C VAL A 91 16.12 -1.77 -40.96
N THR A 92 15.25 -2.67 -41.43
CA THR A 92 15.62 -3.65 -42.46
C THR A 92 15.78 -2.93 -43.80
N ALA A 93 16.67 -3.45 -44.67
CA ALA A 93 17.07 -2.88 -45.97
C ALA A 93 15.95 -2.55 -46.99
N GLN A 94 14.67 -2.81 -46.64
CA GLN A 94 13.48 -2.53 -47.45
C GLN A 94 12.66 -1.31 -46.99
N ASN A 95 13.24 -0.43 -46.15
CA ASN A 95 12.61 0.84 -45.75
C ASN A 95 11.26 0.66 -45.00
N VAL A 96 11.12 -0.43 -44.24
CA VAL A 96 9.94 -0.70 -43.39
C VAL A 96 10.30 -0.39 -41.93
N THR A 97 9.56 0.54 -41.31
CA THR A 97 9.81 1.00 -39.95
C THR A 97 9.13 0.07 -38.93
N LEU A 98 9.88 -0.89 -38.38
CA LEU A 98 9.43 -1.75 -37.28
C LEU A 98 9.23 -0.93 -35.99
N LYS A 99 7.98 -0.79 -35.54
CA LYS A 99 7.63 -0.24 -34.21
C LYS A 99 7.66 -1.36 -33.16
N PRO A 100 8.58 -1.32 -32.17
CA PRO A 100 8.65 -2.37 -31.14
C PRO A 100 7.56 -2.18 -30.06
N LEU A 101 6.84 -3.27 -29.75
CA LEU A 101 5.90 -3.33 -28.63
C LEU A 101 6.64 -3.41 -27.26
N PRO A 102 6.09 -2.80 -26.19
CA PRO A 102 6.72 -2.74 -24.85
C PRO A 102 6.73 -4.06 -24.05
N CYS A 103 6.12 -5.15 -24.53
CA CYS A 103 6.26 -6.47 -23.93
C CYS A 103 6.43 -7.49 -25.07
N PRO A 104 7.57 -8.20 -25.17
CA PRO A 104 7.74 -9.27 -26.15
C PRO A 104 7.03 -10.53 -25.65
N GLY A 105 5.71 -10.48 -25.55
CA GLY A 105 4.91 -11.69 -25.66
C GLY A 105 5.02 -12.18 -27.10
N TYR A 106 5.02 -13.49 -27.32
CA TYR A 106 5.09 -14.15 -28.64
C TYR A 106 4.04 -13.61 -29.64
N PHE A 107 4.31 -12.45 -30.24
CA PHE A 107 3.49 -11.79 -31.26
C PHE A 107 4.22 -11.76 -32.61
N PHE A 108 5.22 -12.63 -32.80
CA PHE A 108 5.98 -12.74 -34.05
C PHE A 108 5.11 -13.19 -35.25
N SER A 109 3.93 -13.78 -35.01
CA SER A 109 3.07 -14.35 -36.05
C SER A 109 1.81 -13.53 -36.37
N LEU A 110 1.61 -12.41 -35.68
CA LEU A 110 0.71 -11.37 -36.16
C LEU A 110 1.58 -10.40 -36.93
N ASP A 111 1.13 -10.00 -38.11
CA ASP A 111 1.73 -8.92 -38.87
C ASP A 111 1.53 -7.61 -38.08
N ALA A 112 2.27 -7.48 -36.98
CA ALA A 112 2.14 -6.44 -35.96
C ALA A 112 2.57 -5.07 -36.49
N GLN A 113 2.80 -4.95 -37.79
CA GLN A 113 3.06 -3.70 -38.49
C GLN A 113 1.87 -3.21 -39.32
N VAL A 114 0.78 -3.99 -39.43
CA VAL A 114 -0.40 -3.56 -40.20
C VAL A 114 -1.39 -2.85 -39.26
N SER A 115 -1.56 -1.54 -39.50
CA SER A 115 -2.63 -0.74 -38.88
C SER A 115 -3.99 -1.30 -39.31
N PRO A 116 -4.93 -1.59 -38.38
CA PRO A 116 -5.12 -1.00 -37.04
C PRO A 116 -4.83 -1.93 -35.84
N THR A 117 -4.39 -3.17 -36.07
CA THR A 117 -4.31 -4.21 -35.02
C THR A 117 -3.20 -3.93 -33.98
N TYR A 118 -2.08 -3.34 -34.39
CA TYR A 118 -0.97 -2.98 -33.48
C TYR A 118 -1.38 -1.98 -32.41
N GLU A 119 -2.13 -0.95 -32.81
CA GLU A 119 -2.56 0.12 -31.90
C GLU A 119 -3.54 -0.41 -30.85
N MET A 120 -4.45 -1.32 -31.26
CA MET A 120 -5.35 -2.00 -30.34
C MET A 120 -4.61 -2.88 -29.33
N ILE A 121 -3.62 -3.67 -29.76
CA ILE A 121 -2.82 -4.52 -28.86
C ILE A 121 -2.01 -3.66 -27.89
N PHE A 122 -1.40 -2.57 -28.38
CA PHE A 122 -0.64 -1.65 -27.55
C PHE A 122 -1.52 -0.98 -26.50
N ALA A 123 -2.70 -0.48 -26.89
CA ALA A 123 -3.67 0.11 -25.98
C ALA A 123 -4.12 -0.91 -24.93
N MET A 124 -4.45 -2.14 -25.32
CA MET A 124 -4.87 -3.19 -24.38
C MET A 124 -3.76 -3.55 -23.38
N GLN A 125 -2.50 -3.69 -23.82
CA GLN A 125 -1.37 -3.90 -22.92
C GLN A 125 -1.12 -2.70 -22.01
N PHE A 126 -1.37 -1.48 -22.48
CA PHE A 126 -1.35 -0.26 -21.67
C PHE A 126 -2.39 -0.28 -20.55
N PHE A 127 -3.65 -0.48 -20.89
CA PHE A 127 -4.72 -0.55 -19.89
C PHE A 127 -4.52 -1.72 -18.92
N SER A 128 -4.13 -2.91 -19.39
CA SER A 128 -3.86 -4.06 -18.52
C SER A 128 -2.68 -3.80 -17.57
N GLY A 129 -1.63 -3.14 -18.05
CA GLY A 129 -0.50 -2.72 -17.23
C GLY A 129 -0.93 -1.71 -16.17
N LEU A 130 -1.66 -0.67 -16.57
CA LEU A 130 -2.20 0.34 -15.65
C LEU A 130 -3.06 -0.29 -14.56
N VAL A 131 -4.03 -1.13 -14.92
CA VAL A 131 -4.91 -1.82 -13.96
C VAL A 131 -4.09 -2.66 -12.98
N THR A 132 -3.09 -3.39 -13.47
CA THR A 132 -2.19 -4.17 -12.60
C THR A 132 -1.43 -3.27 -11.62
N PHE A 133 -0.80 -2.21 -12.12
CA PHE A 133 -0.05 -1.29 -11.27
C PHE A 133 -0.94 -0.58 -10.25
N SER A 134 -2.15 -0.17 -10.65
CA SER A 134 -3.12 0.45 -9.74
C SER A 134 -3.56 -0.51 -8.65
N ILE A 135 -3.85 -1.77 -8.97
CA ILE A 135 -4.24 -2.78 -7.96
C ILE A 135 -3.10 -3.04 -7.00
N THR A 136 -1.89 -3.33 -7.51
CA THR A 136 -0.74 -3.61 -6.64
C THR A 136 -0.38 -2.41 -5.78
N THR A 137 -0.42 -1.19 -6.33
CA THR A 137 -0.20 0.05 -5.56
C THR A 137 -1.28 0.25 -4.50
N GLY A 138 -2.54 -0.05 -4.84
CA GLY A 138 -3.66 -0.01 -3.88
C GLY A 138 -3.47 -0.98 -2.72
N VAL A 139 -3.13 -2.25 -3.01
CA VAL A 139 -2.86 -3.27 -1.99
C VAL A 139 -1.66 -2.89 -1.13
N CYS A 140 -0.55 -2.48 -1.75
CA CYS A 140 0.65 -2.01 -1.04
C CYS A 140 0.31 -0.82 -0.11
N GLY A 141 -0.45 0.14 -0.62
CA GLY A 141 -0.85 1.32 0.13
C GLY A 141 -1.77 1.00 1.30
N LEU A 142 -2.77 0.13 1.10
CA LEU A 142 -3.65 -0.35 2.18
C LEU A 142 -2.86 -1.09 3.25
N THR A 143 -1.96 -2.00 2.86
CA THR A 143 -1.08 -2.71 3.80
C THR A 143 -0.23 -1.73 4.61
N ALA A 144 0.38 -0.74 3.95
CA ALA A 144 1.17 0.29 4.65
C ALA A 144 0.32 1.08 5.65
N VAL A 145 -0.90 1.46 5.28
CA VAL A 145 -1.82 2.15 6.19
C VAL A 145 -2.19 1.26 7.38
N PHE A 146 -2.51 -0.01 7.16
CA PHE A 146 -2.89 -0.94 8.23
C PHE A 146 -1.74 -1.22 9.18
N VAL A 147 -0.54 -1.47 8.66
CA VAL A 147 0.67 -1.67 9.47
C VAL A 147 0.94 -0.43 10.31
N MET A 148 0.89 0.76 9.71
CA MET A 148 1.12 1.98 10.45
C MET A 148 0.04 2.22 11.52
N HIS A 149 -1.23 1.98 11.21
CA HIS A 149 -2.32 2.09 12.19
C HIS A 149 -2.10 1.16 13.38
N ALA A 150 -1.78 -0.12 13.12
CA ALA A 150 -1.49 -1.10 14.17
C ALA A 150 -0.27 -0.68 15.02
N CYS A 151 0.81 -0.19 14.40
CA CYS A 151 1.96 0.35 15.12
C CYS A 151 1.59 1.55 15.99
N GLY A 152 0.71 2.43 15.49
CA GLY A 152 0.20 3.58 16.25
C GLY A 152 -0.61 3.13 17.47
N GLN A 153 -1.54 2.18 17.30
CA GLN A 153 -2.33 1.62 18.40
C GLN A 153 -1.46 0.94 19.45
N LEU A 154 -0.44 0.17 19.02
CA LEU A 154 0.51 -0.44 19.95
C LEU A 154 1.29 0.60 20.76
N GLN A 155 1.71 1.69 20.11
CA GLN A 155 2.42 2.77 20.79
C GLN A 155 1.53 3.48 21.83
N ILE A 156 0.25 3.68 21.52
CA ILE A 156 -0.74 4.20 22.46
C ILE A 156 -0.90 3.26 23.66
N LEU A 157 -1.03 1.96 23.42
CA LEU A 157 -1.14 0.96 24.47
C LEU A 157 0.09 0.97 25.39
N ILE A 158 1.30 1.03 24.82
CA ILE A 158 2.54 1.10 25.60
C ILE A 158 2.55 2.38 26.46
N ASN A 159 2.14 3.52 25.93
CA ASN A 159 2.07 4.77 26.68
C ASN A 159 1.07 4.67 27.83
N LEU A 160 -0.10 4.08 27.59
CA LEU A 160 -1.11 3.85 28.62
C LEU A 160 -0.57 2.94 29.75
N MET A 161 0.08 1.83 29.39
CA MET A 161 0.69 0.94 30.39
C MET A 161 1.77 1.63 31.22
N ARG A 162 2.61 2.47 30.60
CA ARG A 162 3.60 3.26 31.35
C ARG A 162 2.95 4.27 32.30
N HIS A 163 1.84 4.89 31.88
CA HIS A 163 1.11 5.82 32.74
C HIS A 163 0.55 5.11 33.98
N LEU A 164 -0.10 3.96 33.79
CA LEU A 164 -0.66 3.16 34.87
C LEU A 164 0.41 2.69 35.87
N VAL A 165 1.56 2.21 35.38
CA VAL A 165 2.68 1.80 36.24
C VAL A 165 3.23 2.99 37.04
N LYS A 166 3.31 4.17 36.41
CA LYS A 166 3.78 5.38 37.09
C LYS A 166 2.80 5.84 38.18
N GLU A 167 1.50 5.87 37.87
CA GLU A 167 0.44 6.23 38.85
C GLU A 167 0.47 5.30 40.06
N GLN A 168 0.56 3.98 39.84
CA GLN A 168 0.66 3.00 40.93
C GLN A 168 1.90 3.24 41.82
N TRP A 169 3.02 3.63 41.22
CA TRP A 169 4.25 3.90 41.96
C TRP A 169 4.17 5.21 42.77
N ASP A 170 3.58 6.25 42.19
CA ASP A 170 3.36 7.52 42.88
C ASP A 170 2.33 7.39 44.02
N GLU A 171 1.28 6.56 43.85
CA GLU A 171 0.33 6.22 44.91
C GLU A 171 1.00 5.50 46.07
N GLY A 172 1.81 4.47 45.80
CA GLY A 172 2.55 3.74 46.84
C GLY A 172 3.44 4.68 47.67
N ARG A 173 4.20 5.55 47.00
CA ARG A 173 5.05 6.55 47.67
C ARG A 173 4.23 7.54 48.53
N ASN A 174 3.05 7.92 48.07
CA ASN A 174 2.18 8.83 48.83
C ASN A 174 1.63 8.15 50.09
N VAL A 175 1.27 6.85 50.01
CA VAL A 175 0.85 6.05 51.17
C VAL A 175 1.99 5.92 52.18
N ASP A 176 3.21 5.58 51.73
CA ASP A 176 4.38 5.47 52.60
C ASP A 176 4.68 6.79 53.33
N ARG A 177 4.57 7.92 52.63
CA ARG A 177 4.74 9.25 53.23
C ARG A 177 3.69 9.55 54.30
N LYS A 178 2.41 9.28 54.02
CA LYS A 178 1.33 9.48 55.01
C LYS A 178 1.51 8.59 56.23
N LEU A 179 1.96 7.36 56.03
CA LEU A 179 2.25 6.44 57.13
C LEU A 179 3.41 6.95 57.99
N ALA A 180 4.48 7.45 57.37
CA ALA A 180 5.61 8.05 58.09
C ALA A 180 5.18 9.26 58.93
N GLU A 181 4.34 10.15 58.39
CA GLU A 181 3.78 11.30 59.12
C GLU A 181 2.94 10.85 60.34
N MET A 182 2.09 9.83 60.19
CA MET A 182 1.31 9.29 61.31
C MET A 182 2.19 8.68 62.40
N VAL A 183 3.23 7.92 62.01
CA VAL A 183 4.16 7.30 62.97
C VAL A 183 4.93 8.36 63.75
N GLU A 184 5.40 9.43 63.08
CA GLU A 184 6.09 10.53 63.76
C GLU A 184 5.17 11.28 64.74
N TYR A 185 3.92 11.52 64.35
CA TYR A 185 2.93 12.14 65.23
C TYR A 185 2.64 11.28 66.47
N HIS A 186 2.51 9.97 66.31
CA HIS A 186 2.31 9.03 67.42
C HIS A 186 3.51 9.02 68.38
N ILE A 187 4.74 9.06 67.85
CA ILE A 187 5.96 9.13 68.67
C ILE A 187 6.02 10.44 69.47
N ARG A 188 5.61 11.58 68.89
CA ARG A 188 5.56 12.86 69.61
C ARG A 188 4.55 12.87 70.75
N ILE A 189 3.37 12.27 70.56
CA ILE A 189 2.34 12.20 71.62
C ILE A 189 2.78 11.27 72.76
N ARG A 190 3.53 10.22 72.46
CA ARG A 190 3.98 9.23 73.45
C ARG A 190 5.17 9.72 74.31
N ARG A 191 5.76 10.87 73.98
CA ARG A 191 6.90 11.48 74.68
C ARG A 191 6.41 12.60 75.58
#